data_AF-A0A6L9ZEZ8-F1
#
_entry.id   AF-A0A6L9ZEZ8-F1
#
_cell.length_a   1.000
_cell.length_b   1.000
_cell.length_c   1.000
_cell.angle_alpha   90.00
_cell.angle_beta   90.00
_cell.angle_gamma   90.00
#
_symmetry.space_group_name_H-M   'P 1'
#
loop_
_entity.id
_entity.type
_entity.pdbx_description
1 polymer ?
#
loop_
_entity_poly.entity_id
_entity_poly.type
_entity_poly.pdbx_seq_one_letter_code
_entity_poly.pdbx_strand_id
1 'polypeptide(L)' 'MTVSFQSLGLSEACVSQLEKIGFTTPTTIQAQAIPELLNGHDVLGMSQTGTGKTA' A
#
# COMPACT_ATOMS: atom_id res chain seq x y z
N MET A 1 5.24 -0.16 15.75
CA MET A 1 5.75 -1.13 14.77
C MET A 1 5.56 -0.53 13.40
N THR A 2 6.62 -0.42 12.59
CA THR A 2 6.54 0.14 11.24
C THR A 2 5.83 -0.87 10.34
N VAL A 3 4.74 -0.46 9.69
CA VAL A 3 4.02 -1.29 8.72
C VAL A 3 4.86 -1.35 7.43
N SER A 4 5.04 -2.54 6.83
CA SER A 4 5.76 -2.73 5.57
C SER A 4 4.82 -3.25 4.48
N PHE A 5 5.16 -3.03 3.20
CA PHE A 5 4.37 -3.57 2.09
C PHE A 5 4.23 -5.10 2.13
N GLN A 6 5.26 -5.81 2.62
CA GLN A 6 5.20 -7.26 2.84
C GLN A 6 4.10 -7.67 3.83
N SER A 7 3.83 -6.85 4.85
CA SER A 7 2.80 -7.14 5.85
C SER A 7 1.37 -6.86 5.37
N LEU A 8 1.20 -6.27 4.18
CA LEU A 8 -0.12 -5.90 3.62
C LEU A 8 -0.75 -6.97 2.73
N GLY A 9 -0.10 -8.13 2.55
CA GLY A 9 -0.62 -9.24 1.74
C GLY A 9 -0.31 -9.12 0.24
N LEU A 10 0.59 -8.23 -0.15
CA LEU A 10 1.09 -8.14 -1.53
C LEU A 10 2.00 -9.33 -1.87
N SER A 11 2.07 -9.68 -3.16
CA SER A 11 2.97 -10.72 -3.64
C SER A 11 4.43 -10.30 -3.51
N GLU A 12 5.34 -11.27 -3.32
CA GLU A 12 6.78 -11.02 -3.24
C GLU A 12 7.33 -10.27 -4.46
N ALA A 13 6.79 -10.56 -5.65
CA ALA A 13 7.17 -9.87 -6.88
C ALA A 13 6.79 -8.38 -6.84
N CYS A 14 5.62 -8.04 -6.29
CA CYS A 14 5.18 -6.66 -6.12
C CYS A 14 6.05 -5.93 -5.08
N VAL A 15 6.28 -6.56 -3.92
CA VAL A 15 7.12 -5.99 -2.86
C VAL A 15 8.55 -5.76 -3.35
N SER A 16 9.16 -6.71 -4.05
CA SER A 16 10.49 -6.54 -4.63
C SER A 16 10.56 -5.37 -5.61
N GLN A 17 9.50 -5.16 -6.39
CA GLN A 17 9.45 -4.03 -7.32
C GLN A 17 9.30 -2.69 -6.60
N LEU A 18 8.47 -2.63 -5.55
CA LEU A 18 8.32 -1.46 -4.69
C LEU A 18 9.66 -1.08 -4.03
N GLU A 19 10.40 -2.07 -3.52
CA GLU A 19 11.73 -1.84 -2.95
C GLU A 19 12.73 -1.29 -3.97
N LYS A 20 12.75 -1.83 -5.20
CA LYS A 20 13.63 -1.36 -6.28
C LYS A 20 13.38 0.10 -6.67
N ILE A 21 12.13 0.56 -6.61
CA ILE A 21 11.78 1.95 -6.89
C ILE A 21 11.88 2.85 -5.65
N GLY A 22 12.32 2.31 -4.51
CA GLY A 22 12.55 3.05 -3.27
C GLY A 22 11.32 3.19 -2.36
N PHE A 23 10.22 2.49 -2.66
CA PHE A 23 9.02 2.45 -1.82
C PHE A 23 9.14 1.34 -0.78
N THR A 24 9.63 1.71 0.40
CA THR A 24 9.88 0.76 1.50
C THR A 24 8.79 0.80 2.57
N THR A 25 8.12 1.94 2.74
CA THR A 25 7.08 2.14 3.77
C THR A 25 5.79 2.62 3.12
N PRO A 26 4.66 1.92 3.29
CA PRO A 26 3.37 2.37 2.82
C PRO A 26 2.93 3.64 3.55
N THR A 27 2.23 4.52 2.85
CA THR A 27 1.54 5.64 3.49
C THR A 27 0.35 5.15 4.31
N THR A 28 -0.16 5.99 5.22
CA THR A 28 -1.32 5.63 6.06
C THR A 28 -2.53 5.20 5.23
N ILE A 29 -2.79 5.85 4.09
CA ILE A 29 -3.92 5.49 3.23
C ILE A 29 -3.67 4.17 2.49
N GLN A 30 -2.45 3.91 2.02
CA GLN A 30 -2.09 2.63 1.39
C GLN A 30 -2.20 1.47 2.39
N ALA A 31 -1.70 1.65 3.62
CA ALA A 31 -1.77 0.63 4.66
C ALA A 31 -3.20 0.26 5.06
N GLN A 32 -4.15 1.20 4.95
CA GLN A 32 -5.57 0.95 5.21
C GLN A 32 -6.31 0.39 3.99
N ALA A 33 -6.00 0.88 2.78
CA ALA A 33 -6.75 0.52 1.58
C ALA A 33 -6.31 -0.82 0.98
N ILE A 34 -5.01 -1.13 0.97
CA ILE A 34 -4.48 -2.32 0.28
C ILE A 34 -5.12 -3.63 0.78
N PRO A 35 -5.25 -3.90 2.10
CA PRO A 35 -5.88 -5.13 2.56
C PRO A 35 -7.34 -5.26 2.13
N GLU A 36 -8.11 -4.17 2.19
CA GLU A 36 -9.52 -4.15 1.79
C GLU A 36 -9.68 -4.40 0.28
N LEU A 37 -8.83 -3.78 -0.54
CA LEU A 37 -8.81 -3.98 -1.98
C LEU A 37 -8.44 -5.43 -2.35
N LEU A 38 -7.46 -6.03 -1.66
CA LEU A 38 -7.08 -7.43 -1.87
C LEU A 38 -8.18 -8.40 -1.46
N ASN A 39 -9.04 -8.03 -0.51
CA ASN A 39 -10.22 -8.80 -0.12
C ASN A 39 -11.41 -8.60 -1.09
N GLY A 40 -11.26 -7.78 -2.13
CA GLY A 40 -12.30 -7.53 -3.14
C GLY A 40 -13.38 -6.55 -2.67
N HIS A 41 -13.13 -5.77 -1.62
CA HIS A 41 -14.06 -4.74 -1.18
C HIS A 41 -13.90 -3.45 -2.00
N ASP A 42 -15.01 -2.76 -2.23
CA ASP A 42 -14.99 -1.39 -2.71
C ASP A 42 -14.54 -0.44 -1.60
N VAL A 43 -13.61 0.46 -1.90
CA VAL A 43 -13.02 1.38 -0.93
C VAL A 43 -13.21 2.83 -1.38
N LEU A 44 -13.72 3.69 -0.48
CA LEU A 44 -13.74 5.14 -0.66
C LEU A 44 -12.70 5.78 0.26
N GLY A 45 -11.54 6.13 -0.29
CA GLY A 45 -10.44 6.74 0.43
C GLY A 45 -10.40 8.27 0.30
N MET A 46 -10.34 8.99 1.42
CA MET A 46 -10.07 10.43 1.45
C MET A 46 -8.69 10.71 2.04
N SER A 47 -7.83 11.37 1.27
CA SER A 47 -6.55 11.86 1.78
C SER A 47 -6.07 13.07 0.98
N GLN A 48 -5.20 13.90 1.56
CA GLN A 48 -4.61 15.05 0.86
C GLN A 48 -3.84 14.62 -0.40
N THR A 49 -3.74 15.48 -1.42
CA THR A 49 -2.89 15.23 -2.61
C THR A 49 -1.43 15.01 -2.20
N GLY A 50 -0.70 14.20 -2.97
CA GLY A 50 0.70 13.87 -2.68
C GLY A 50 0.93 12.76 -1.62
N THR A 51 -0.13 12.10 -1.15
CA THR A 51 -0.05 11.04 -0.11
C THR A 51 0.01 9.60 -0.67
N GLY A 52 0.37 9.43 -1.94
CA GLY A 52 0.57 8.10 -2.52
C GLY A 52 -0.71 7.30 -2.84
N LYS A 53 -1.87 7.94 -3.02
CA LYS A 53 -3.13 7.25 -3.40
C LYS A 53 -3.06 6.48 -4.72
N THR A 54 -2.19 6.90 -5.63
CA THR A 54 -2.10 6.36 -7.01
C THR A 54 -0.96 5.36 -7.17
N ALA A 55 -0.01 5.35 -6.24
CA ALA A 55 1.21 4.55 -6.29
C ALA A 55 1.04 3.25 -5.48
#